data_AF-A0A950DCL1-F1
#
_entry.id   AF-A0A950DCL1-F1
#
_cell.length_a   1.000
_cell.length_b   1.000
_cell.length_c   1.000
_cell.angle_alpha   90.00
_cell.angle_beta   90.00
_cell.angle_gamma   90.00
#
_symmetry.space_group_name_H-M   'P 1'
#
loop_
_entity.id
_entity.type
_entity.pdbx_description
1 polymer ?
#
loop_
_entity_poly.entity_id
_entity_poly.type
_entity_poly.pdbx_seq_one_letter_code
_entity_poly.pdbx_strand_id
1 'polypeptide(L)'
;MMLLDLREPINALSHGAGMMLALPLTWVFWQRCVEQVSTAANRDGRDGRRATAYQRGKIIALLIYGLSLVICFGSSALYHAVCLSGEPLSRLRRLDHVGIYLLIAGTYTPASWSLFRRSWRRGTLATVWSVAGLCSARIWFGGVLPTWMSTSIYLAMGWGVLFCYRELARSLSHRSLLPLPLGGAFYSVGALINLSGWPVLEPGVFGSHELFHFFVIAGSACHAQFMLRVVVPARQPANWNDPVDCRAPSSQPIPARMAGRSVLHSAQLGGSLFGRLHLASSPLWGSLSEARPIESRLTDEK
;
A
#
# COMPACT_ATOMS: atom_id res chain seq x y z
N MET A 1 7.75 -30.69 -14.16
CA MET A 1 8.31 -29.32 -14.17
C MET A 1 8.56 -28.91 -12.71
N MET A 2 9.60 -29.47 -12.07
CA MET A 2 10.05 -29.09 -10.73
C MET A 2 11.12 -28.03 -10.89
N LEU A 3 10.74 -26.75 -10.91
CA LEU A 3 11.65 -25.66 -11.25
C LEU A 3 12.31 -24.98 -10.04
N LEU A 4 11.96 -25.37 -8.81
CA LEU A 4 12.63 -24.91 -7.59
C LEU A 4 12.59 -26.03 -6.53
N ASP A 5 13.75 -26.49 -6.05
CA ASP A 5 13.87 -27.41 -4.92
C ASP A 5 13.68 -26.61 -3.62
N LEU A 6 12.42 -26.34 -3.26
CA LEU A 6 12.04 -25.53 -2.10
C LEU A 6 11.92 -26.41 -0.85
N ARG A 7 12.49 -25.95 0.28
CA ARG A 7 12.38 -26.68 1.55
C ARG A 7 10.92 -26.87 1.98
N GLU A 8 10.12 -25.81 1.91
CA GLU A 8 8.71 -25.81 2.28
C GLU A 8 7.89 -25.05 1.22
N PRO A 9 7.45 -25.72 0.14
CA PRO A 9 6.96 -25.04 -1.06
C PRO A 9 5.69 -24.22 -0.82
N ILE A 10 4.72 -24.73 -0.06
CA ILE A 10 3.45 -24.01 0.19
C ILE A 10 3.69 -22.72 1.00
N ASN A 11 4.52 -22.80 2.03
CA ASN A 11 4.89 -21.65 2.87
C ASN A 11 5.69 -20.62 2.06
N ALA A 12 6.66 -21.07 1.28
CA ALA A 12 7.47 -20.20 0.43
C ALA A 12 6.65 -19.51 -0.67
N LEU A 13 5.78 -20.24 -1.37
CA LEU A 13 4.99 -19.70 -2.48
C LEU A 13 3.89 -18.76 -2.01
N SER A 14 3.19 -19.09 -0.91
CA SER A 14 2.12 -18.24 -0.37
C SER A 14 2.64 -16.85 0.03
N HIS A 15 3.70 -16.79 0.83
CA HIS A 15 4.32 -15.52 1.21
C HIS A 15 5.10 -14.88 0.05
N GLY A 16 5.69 -15.66 -0.86
CA GLY A 16 6.27 -15.15 -2.09
C GLY A 16 5.27 -14.37 -2.94
N ALA A 17 4.06 -14.91 -3.10
CA ALA A 17 2.95 -14.21 -3.74
C ALA A 17 2.53 -12.95 -2.96
N GLY A 18 2.47 -13.02 -1.63
CA GLY A 18 2.22 -11.86 -0.76
C GLY A 18 3.23 -10.72 -0.98
N MET A 19 4.52 -11.04 -1.07
CA MET A 19 5.58 -10.08 -1.38
C MET A 19 5.40 -9.47 -2.79
N MET A 20 5.10 -10.30 -3.78
CA MET A 20 4.86 -9.84 -5.16
C MET A 20 3.66 -8.91 -5.27
N LEU A 21 2.64 -9.07 -4.43
CA LEU A 21 1.50 -8.15 -4.34
C LEU A 21 1.82 -6.88 -3.54
N ALA A 22 2.71 -6.95 -2.56
CA ALA A 22 3.09 -5.81 -1.72
C ALA A 22 3.82 -4.70 -2.51
N LEU A 23 4.66 -5.07 -3.49
CA LEU A 23 5.39 -4.11 -4.33
C LEU A 23 4.46 -3.21 -5.18
N PRO A 24 3.57 -3.74 -6.04
CA PRO A 24 2.65 -2.92 -6.82
C PRO A 24 1.65 -2.19 -5.93
N LEU A 25 1.22 -2.78 -4.80
CA LEU A 25 0.38 -2.09 -3.82
C LEU A 25 1.08 -0.84 -3.26
N THR A 26 2.35 -0.96 -2.89
CA THR A 26 3.17 0.17 -2.41
C THR A 26 3.32 1.25 -3.47
N TRP A 27 3.52 0.85 -4.73
CA TRP A 27 3.53 1.75 -5.87
C TRP A 27 2.19 2.49 -6.05
N VAL A 28 1.06 1.79 -5.95
CA VAL A 28 -0.27 2.41 -6.02
C VAL A 28 -0.49 3.44 -4.91
N PHE A 29 -0.05 3.17 -3.68
CA PHE A 29 -0.10 4.14 -2.59
C PHE A 29 0.68 5.42 -2.92
N TRP A 30 1.91 5.26 -3.43
CA TRP A 30 2.75 6.36 -3.85
C TRP A 30 2.08 7.21 -4.92
N GLN A 31 1.64 6.60 -6.02
CA GLN A 31 1.01 7.29 -7.16
C GLN A 31 -0.18 8.15 -6.72
N ARG A 32 -1.10 7.57 -5.94
CA ARG A 32 -2.31 8.27 -5.47
C ARG A 32 -2.03 9.39 -4.46
N CYS A 33 -0.87 9.40 -3.84
CA CYS A 33 -0.49 10.44 -2.88
C CYS A 33 0.37 11.54 -3.51
N VAL A 34 1.18 11.24 -4.54
CA VAL A 34 1.98 12.25 -5.25
C VAL A 34 1.10 13.31 -5.91
N GLU A 35 0.00 12.91 -6.54
CA GLU A 35 -0.98 13.86 -7.12
C GLU A 35 -1.53 14.84 -6.07
N GLN A 36 -1.72 14.37 -4.84
CA GLN A 36 -2.21 15.20 -3.74
C GLN A 36 -1.14 16.17 -3.24
N VAL A 37 0.14 15.82 -3.32
CA VAL A 37 1.26 16.74 -3.02
C VAL A 37 1.28 17.88 -4.03
N SER A 38 1.18 17.58 -5.32
CA SER A 38 1.15 18.61 -6.38
C SER A 38 -0.05 19.55 -6.20
N THR A 39 -1.22 18.99 -5.91
CA THR A 39 -2.43 19.79 -5.62
C THR A 39 -2.26 20.67 -4.37
N ALA A 40 -1.60 20.16 -3.33
CA ALA A 40 -1.32 20.93 -2.12
C ALA A 40 -0.29 22.03 -2.32
N ALA A 41 0.70 21.82 -3.21
CA ALA A 41 1.75 22.78 -3.53
C ALA A 41 1.23 24.00 -4.30
N ASN A 42 0.13 23.85 -5.05
CA ASN A 42 -0.54 24.94 -5.76
C ASN A 42 -1.34 25.89 -4.85
N ARG A 43 -1.41 25.62 -3.54
CA ARG A 43 -2.07 26.52 -2.58
C ARG A 43 -1.09 27.59 -2.09
N ASP A 44 -1.56 28.82 -1.99
CA ASP A 44 -0.71 29.93 -1.59
C ASP A 44 -0.39 29.97 -0.08
N GLY A 45 0.76 30.56 0.23
CA GLY A 45 1.12 30.98 1.59
C GLY A 45 1.43 29.85 2.57
N ARG A 46 1.11 30.09 3.84
CA ARG A 46 1.43 29.17 4.96
C ARG A 46 0.62 27.88 4.88
N ASP A 47 -0.60 27.93 4.36
CA ASP A 47 -1.50 26.78 4.28
C ASP A 47 -1.06 25.77 3.22
N GLY A 48 -0.55 26.23 2.08
CA GLY A 48 0.04 25.35 1.07
C GLY A 48 1.28 24.60 1.57
N ARG A 49 2.16 25.29 2.31
CA ARG A 49 3.34 24.65 2.94
C ARG A 49 2.94 23.55 3.93
N ARG A 50 1.94 23.80 4.78
CA ARG A 50 1.45 22.82 5.77
C ARG A 50 0.78 21.62 5.07
N ALA A 51 -0.01 21.86 4.03
CA ALA A 51 -0.69 20.81 3.28
C ALA A 51 0.33 19.93 2.54
N THR A 52 1.34 20.54 1.94
CA THR A 52 2.42 19.81 1.26
C THR A 52 3.21 18.94 2.25
N ALA A 53 3.57 19.47 3.43
CA ALA A 53 4.28 18.71 4.45
C ALA A 53 3.45 17.53 4.99
N TYR A 54 2.14 17.73 5.21
CA TYR A 54 1.21 16.66 5.59
C TYR A 54 1.23 15.51 4.57
N GLN A 55 1.09 15.85 3.28
CA GLN A 55 1.02 14.85 2.21
C GLN A 55 2.34 14.10 2.04
N ARG A 56 3.49 14.79 2.13
CA ARG A 56 4.81 14.15 2.12
C ARG A 56 4.99 13.18 3.28
N GLY A 57 4.59 13.57 4.49
CA GLY A 57 4.64 12.67 5.65
C GLY A 57 3.73 11.44 5.48
N LYS A 58 2.56 11.60 4.85
CA LYS A 58 1.65 10.49 4.55
C LYS A 58 2.28 9.52 3.57
N ILE A 59 2.95 10.02 2.53
CA ILE A 59 3.71 9.19 1.59
C ILE A 59 4.76 8.36 2.34
N ILE A 60 5.58 9.00 3.18
CA ILE A 60 6.61 8.30 3.96
C ILE A 60 5.97 7.23 4.85
N ALA A 61 4.86 7.55 5.51
CA ALA A 61 4.17 6.61 6.38
C ALA A 61 3.59 5.40 5.62
N LEU A 62 3.07 5.61 4.40
CA LEU A 62 2.60 4.53 3.52
C LEU A 62 3.75 3.71 2.95
N LEU A 63 4.91 4.32 2.66
CA LEU A 63 6.11 3.61 2.25
C LEU A 63 6.64 2.71 3.38
N ILE A 64 6.62 3.19 4.63
CA ILE A 64 6.99 2.38 5.80
C ILE A 64 6.08 1.14 5.89
N TYR A 65 4.77 1.31 5.73
CA TYR A 65 3.83 0.19 5.68
C TYR A 65 4.13 -0.77 4.52
N GLY A 66 4.30 -0.25 3.31
CA GLY A 66 4.61 -1.05 2.12
C GLY A 66 5.91 -1.84 2.25
N LEU A 67 6.97 -1.20 2.74
CA LEU A 67 8.25 -1.84 3.00
C LEU A 67 8.14 -2.91 4.10
N SER A 68 7.35 -2.67 5.14
CA SER A 68 7.13 -3.67 6.19
C SER A 68 6.42 -4.92 5.68
N LEU A 69 5.49 -4.79 4.72
CA LEU A 69 4.87 -5.94 4.03
C LEU A 69 5.91 -6.72 3.22
N VAL A 70 6.73 -6.02 2.44
CA VAL A 70 7.79 -6.64 1.63
C VAL A 70 8.80 -7.37 2.52
N ILE A 71 9.23 -6.75 3.63
CA ILE A 71 10.15 -7.38 4.57
C ILE A 71 9.51 -8.60 5.20
N CYS A 72 8.27 -8.50 5.72
CA CYS A 72 7.60 -9.61 6.40
C CYS A 72 7.37 -10.80 5.47
N PHE A 73 6.77 -10.57 4.29
CA PHE A 73 6.50 -11.65 3.35
C PHE A 73 7.77 -12.15 2.67
N GLY A 74 8.70 -11.27 2.36
CA GLY A 74 9.97 -11.64 1.70
C GLY A 74 10.89 -12.44 2.61
N SER A 75 11.05 -12.04 3.87
CA SER A 75 11.88 -12.79 4.83
C SER A 75 11.29 -14.17 5.11
N SER A 76 9.96 -14.26 5.22
CA SER A 76 9.26 -15.52 5.41
C SER A 76 9.38 -16.43 4.20
N ALA A 77 9.09 -15.91 3.00
CA ALA A 77 9.25 -16.67 1.76
C ALA A 77 10.67 -17.20 1.60
N LEU A 78 11.68 -16.36 1.88
CA LEU A 78 13.08 -16.74 1.79
C LEU A 78 13.44 -17.81 2.83
N TYR A 79 12.98 -17.66 4.08
CA TYR A 79 13.22 -18.64 5.14
C TYR A 79 12.68 -20.03 4.78
N HIS A 80 11.49 -20.11 4.19
CA HIS A 80 10.85 -21.38 3.78
C HIS A 80 11.35 -21.91 2.43
N ALA A 81 11.88 -21.05 1.56
CA ALA A 81 12.38 -21.46 0.25
C ALA A 81 13.74 -22.16 0.34
N VAL A 82 14.67 -21.62 1.12
CA VAL A 82 16.08 -22.02 1.02
C VAL A 82 16.42 -23.30 1.78
N CYS A 83 17.17 -24.18 1.11
CA CYS A 83 17.76 -25.40 1.68
C CYS A 83 19.12 -25.10 2.35
N LEU A 84 19.13 -24.16 3.29
CA LEU A 84 20.31 -23.84 4.12
C LEU A 84 20.24 -24.56 5.47
N SER A 85 21.36 -24.66 6.18
CA SER A 85 21.43 -25.21 7.53
C SER A 85 22.30 -24.34 8.45
N GLY A 86 22.23 -24.57 9.76
CA GLY A 86 23.02 -23.87 10.75
C GLY A 86 22.67 -22.39 10.88
N GLU A 87 23.70 -21.54 11.03
CA GLU A 87 23.51 -20.13 11.35
C GLU A 87 22.88 -19.28 10.24
N PRO A 88 23.21 -19.44 8.94
CA PRO A 88 22.50 -18.74 7.87
C PRO A 88 20.98 -18.94 7.93
N LEU A 89 20.53 -20.17 8.19
CA LEU A 89 19.11 -20.45 8.31
C LEU A 89 18.50 -19.85 9.59
N SER A 90 19.23 -19.90 10.71
CA SER A 90 18.81 -19.28 11.98
C SER A 90 18.63 -17.76 11.83
N ARG A 91 19.47 -17.07 11.05
CA ARG A 91 19.30 -15.63 10.77
C ARG A 91 18.05 -15.33 9.95
N LEU A 92 17.75 -16.15 8.94
CA LEU A 92 16.51 -16.01 8.16
C LEU A 92 15.28 -16.23 9.04
N ARG A 93 15.32 -17.22 9.93
CA ARG A 93 14.26 -17.46 10.91
C ARG A 93 14.05 -16.26 11.85
N ARG A 94 15.15 -15.63 12.30
CA ARG A 94 15.07 -14.39 13.11
C ARG A 94 14.45 -13.24 12.31
N LEU A 95 14.85 -13.07 11.05
CA LEU A 95 14.33 -12.02 10.17
C LEU A 95 12.83 -12.21 9.85
N ASP A 96 12.40 -13.45 9.64
CA ASP A 96 10.99 -13.83 9.50
C ASP A 96 10.17 -13.39 10.73
N HIS A 97 10.65 -13.71 11.94
CA HIS A 97 9.97 -13.30 13.17
C HIS A 97 10.02 -11.79 13.42
N VAL A 98 11.13 -11.11 13.11
CA VAL A 98 11.24 -9.65 13.16
C VAL A 98 10.23 -8.99 12.22
N GLY A 99 10.01 -9.59 11.04
CA GLY A 99 9.07 -9.12 10.03
C GLY A 99 7.66 -8.89 10.57
N ILE A 100 7.16 -9.77 11.44
CA ILE A 100 5.84 -9.65 12.07
C ILE A 100 5.72 -8.37 12.89
N TYR A 101 6.71 -8.07 13.75
CA TYR A 101 6.70 -6.87 14.58
C TYR A 101 6.80 -5.59 13.76
N LEU A 102 7.64 -5.60 12.72
CA LEU A 102 7.77 -4.48 11.80
C LEU A 102 6.48 -4.25 11.01
N LEU A 103 5.82 -5.31 10.55
CA LEU A 103 4.55 -5.21 9.84
C LEU A 103 3.46 -4.61 10.74
N ILE A 104 3.36 -5.06 11.99
CA ILE A 104 2.39 -4.49 12.93
C ILE A 104 2.66 -3.00 13.11
N ALA A 105 3.87 -2.58 13.48
CA ALA A 105 4.21 -1.16 13.60
C ALA A 105 3.99 -0.37 12.29
N GLY A 106 4.30 -0.99 11.15
CA GLY A 106 4.04 -0.49 9.81
C GLY A 106 2.57 -0.21 9.57
N THR A 107 1.65 -1.07 10.00
CA THR A 107 0.19 -0.86 9.83
C THR A 107 -0.33 0.33 10.63
N TYR A 108 0.22 0.60 11.82
CA TYR A 108 -0.16 1.75 12.64
C TYR A 108 0.36 3.07 12.08
N THR A 109 1.47 3.04 11.35
CA THR A 109 2.21 4.25 10.96
C THR A 109 1.41 5.22 10.07
N PRO A 110 0.86 4.79 8.91
CA PRO A 110 0.07 5.66 8.04
C PRO A 110 -1.28 6.04 8.64
N ALA A 111 -1.91 5.16 9.42
CA ALA A 111 -3.14 5.45 10.14
C ALA A 111 -2.92 6.54 11.21
N SER A 112 -1.89 6.39 12.04
CA SER A 112 -1.55 7.35 13.10
C SER A 112 -1.14 8.71 12.52
N TRP A 113 -0.37 8.71 11.42
CA TRP A 113 0.00 9.95 10.75
C TRP A 113 -1.22 10.74 10.24
N SER A 114 -2.11 10.02 9.55
CA SER A 114 -3.15 10.65 8.72
C SER A 114 -4.47 10.85 9.44
N LEU A 115 -4.77 10.06 10.48
CA LEU A 115 -6.08 10.01 11.10
C LEU A 115 -6.10 10.47 12.57
N PHE A 116 -4.95 10.47 13.26
CA PHE A 116 -4.92 10.76 14.70
C PHE A 116 -4.52 12.21 14.99
N ARG A 117 -5.11 12.72 16.08
CA ARG A 117 -4.71 13.97 16.73
C ARG A 117 -3.25 13.90 17.18
N ARG A 118 -2.59 15.05 17.30
CA ARG A 118 -1.14 15.14 17.55
C ARG A 118 -0.65 14.37 18.79
N SER A 119 -1.41 14.33 19.88
CA SER A 119 -1.05 13.58 21.09
C SER A 119 -1.12 12.07 20.84
N TRP A 120 -2.27 11.59 20.37
CA TRP A 120 -2.50 10.18 20.01
C TRP A 120 -1.51 9.68 18.97
N ARG A 121 -1.26 10.45 17.90
CA ARG A 121 -0.27 10.09 16.87
C ARG A 121 1.10 9.80 17.49
N ARG A 122 1.62 10.71 18.33
CA ARG A 122 2.94 10.56 18.94
C ARG A 122 2.97 9.39 19.92
N GLY A 123 1.95 9.26 20.76
CA GLY A 123 1.83 8.17 21.73
C GLY A 123 1.79 6.82 21.04
N THR A 124 0.87 6.62 20.09
CA THR A 124 0.73 5.36 19.35
C THR A 124 2.01 5.01 18.61
N LEU A 125 2.59 5.95 17.85
CA LEU A 125 3.83 5.69 17.10
C LEU A 125 4.99 5.32 18.03
N ALA A 126 5.19 6.08 19.12
CA ALA A 126 6.23 5.78 20.09
C ALA A 126 6.03 4.37 20.69
N THR A 127 4.83 4.05 21.16
CA THR A 127 4.54 2.75 21.76
C THR A 127 4.78 1.60 20.78
N VAL A 128 4.19 1.63 19.59
CA VAL A 128 4.27 0.48 18.67
C VAL A 128 5.68 0.28 18.13
N TRP A 129 6.42 1.37 17.85
CA TRP A 129 7.80 1.27 17.36
C TRP A 129 8.80 0.93 18.47
N SER A 130 8.59 1.38 19.71
CA SER A 130 9.41 0.97 20.85
C SER A 130 9.27 -0.52 21.12
N VAL A 131 8.04 -1.05 21.13
CA VAL A 131 7.81 -2.50 21.32
C VAL A 131 8.38 -3.28 20.14
N ALA A 132 8.11 -2.86 18.90
CA ALA A 132 8.65 -3.53 17.72
C ALA A 132 10.18 -3.54 17.71
N GLY A 133 10.82 -2.42 18.01
CA GLY A 133 12.27 -2.29 18.09
C GLY A 133 12.89 -3.16 19.19
N LEU A 134 12.31 -3.14 20.39
CA LEU A 134 12.78 -3.95 21.53
C LEU A 134 12.66 -5.45 21.24
N CYS A 135 11.51 -5.90 20.75
CA CYS A 135 11.30 -7.30 20.37
C CYS A 135 12.22 -7.71 19.22
N SER A 136 12.40 -6.84 18.22
CA SER A 136 13.28 -7.12 17.09
C SER A 136 14.74 -7.26 17.53
N ALA A 137 15.23 -6.35 18.37
CA ALA A 137 16.57 -6.42 18.93
C ALA A 137 16.74 -7.68 19.79
N ARG A 138 15.74 -8.00 20.63
CA ARG A 138 15.74 -9.21 21.46
C ARG A 138 15.82 -10.48 20.61
N ILE A 139 15.09 -10.55 19.50
CA ILE A 139 15.11 -11.70 18.60
C ILE A 139 16.43 -11.79 17.85
N TRP A 140 16.95 -10.65 17.39
CA TRP A 140 18.18 -10.60 16.60
C TRP A 140 19.40 -11.07 17.41
N PHE A 141 19.59 -10.55 18.62
CA PHE A 141 20.74 -10.85 19.46
C PHE A 141 20.55 -12.04 20.38
N GLY A 142 19.32 -12.28 20.86
CA GLY A 142 19.03 -13.34 21.84
C GLY A 142 18.31 -14.56 21.28
N GLY A 143 18.14 -14.64 19.95
CA GLY A 143 17.40 -15.72 19.29
C GLY A 143 15.88 -15.60 19.40
N VAL A 144 15.19 -16.46 18.64
CA VAL A 144 13.72 -16.48 18.53
C VAL A 144 13.09 -16.83 19.88
N LEU A 145 12.04 -16.07 20.24
CA LEU A 145 11.25 -16.31 21.46
C LEU A 145 10.41 -17.59 21.34
N PRO A 146 10.03 -18.22 22.47
CA PRO A 146 9.04 -19.29 22.46
C PRO A 146 7.75 -18.86 21.74
N THR A 147 7.14 -19.76 20.96
CA THR A 147 6.00 -19.46 20.10
C THR A 147 4.82 -18.83 20.84
N TRP A 148 4.50 -19.31 22.04
CA TRP A 148 3.42 -18.75 22.86
C TRP A 148 3.71 -17.30 23.29
N MET A 149 4.98 -17.00 23.59
CA MET A 149 5.40 -15.69 24.07
C MET A 149 5.41 -14.69 22.92
N SER A 150 6.00 -15.04 21.78
CA SER A 150 5.97 -14.17 20.59
C SER A 150 4.54 -13.90 20.15
N THR A 151 3.69 -14.94 20.15
CA THR A 151 2.27 -14.86 19.79
C THR A 151 1.49 -13.93 20.70
N SER A 152 1.69 -14.05 22.02
CA SER A 152 1.03 -13.18 22.98
C SER A 152 1.41 -11.72 22.78
N ILE A 153 2.69 -11.43 22.52
CA ILE A 153 3.17 -10.04 22.34
C ILE A 153 2.60 -9.43 21.06
N TYR A 154 2.72 -10.12 19.91
CA TYR A 154 2.24 -9.54 18.66
C TYR A 154 0.70 -9.43 18.63
N LEU A 155 -0.04 -10.33 19.31
CA LEU A 155 -1.49 -10.19 19.49
C LEU A 155 -1.80 -8.99 20.38
N ALA A 156 -1.11 -8.81 21.50
CA ALA A 156 -1.31 -7.64 22.36
C ALA A 156 -1.06 -6.33 21.60
N MET A 157 0.00 -6.28 20.77
CA MET A 157 0.25 -5.14 19.89
C MET A 157 -0.89 -4.92 18.87
N GLY A 158 -1.39 -5.98 18.24
CA GLY A 158 -2.50 -5.91 17.28
C GLY A 158 -3.80 -5.40 17.93
N TRP A 159 -4.16 -5.94 19.08
CA TRP A 159 -5.36 -5.56 19.83
C TRP A 159 -5.29 -4.16 20.44
N GLY A 160 -4.11 -3.57 20.54
CA GLY A 160 -3.92 -2.15 20.86
C GLY A 160 -4.73 -1.20 19.95
N VAL A 161 -5.14 -1.67 18.76
CA VAL A 161 -5.99 -0.92 17.83
C VAL A 161 -7.36 -0.61 18.42
N LEU A 162 -7.86 -1.39 19.38
CA LEU A 162 -9.16 -1.12 20.03
C LEU A 162 -9.16 0.22 20.77
N PHE A 163 -8.04 0.58 21.41
CA PHE A 163 -7.90 1.89 22.05
C PHE A 163 -7.95 3.01 21.01
N CYS A 164 -7.37 2.77 19.83
CA CYS A 164 -7.37 3.69 18.71
C CYS A 164 -8.73 3.74 17.98
N TYR A 165 -9.47 2.63 17.95
CA TYR A 165 -10.74 2.50 17.25
C TYR A 165 -11.77 3.48 17.80
N ARG A 166 -11.81 3.68 19.12
CA ARG A 166 -12.72 4.66 19.75
C ARG A 166 -12.41 6.08 19.30
N GLU A 167 -11.14 6.43 19.10
CA GLU A 167 -10.74 7.74 18.58
C GLU A 167 -11.13 7.89 17.10
N LEU A 168 -10.88 6.87 16.30
CA LEU A 168 -11.24 6.84 14.87
C LEU A 168 -12.75 6.94 14.64
N ALA A 169 -13.54 6.23 15.44
CA ALA A 169 -15.01 6.17 15.33
C ALA A 169 -15.70 7.51 15.63
N ARG A 170 -15.00 8.50 16.20
CA ARG A 170 -15.52 9.86 16.37
C ARG A 170 -15.63 10.62 15.05
N SER A 171 -14.86 10.23 14.03
CA SER A 171 -14.70 10.99 12.78
C SER A 171 -15.03 10.17 11.54
N LEU A 172 -15.04 8.84 11.67
CA LEU A 172 -15.19 7.91 10.58
C LEU A 172 -16.41 7.02 10.78
N SER A 173 -17.12 6.74 9.68
CA SER A 173 -18.23 5.79 9.70
C SER A 173 -17.73 4.38 10.03
N HIS A 174 -18.57 3.58 10.70
CA HIS A 174 -18.27 2.18 10.97
C HIS A 174 -17.95 1.38 9.70
N ARG A 175 -18.58 1.71 8.56
CA ARG A 175 -18.30 1.07 7.26
C ARG A 175 -16.86 1.34 6.80
N SER A 176 -16.35 2.55 6.99
CA SER A 176 -14.96 2.90 6.67
C SER A 176 -13.96 2.18 7.59
N LEU A 177 -14.35 1.93 8.83
CA LEU A 177 -13.50 1.27 9.83
C LEU A 177 -13.53 -0.25 9.76
N LEU A 178 -14.57 -0.86 9.18
CA LEU A 178 -14.78 -2.31 9.14
C LEU A 178 -13.56 -3.16 8.71
N PRO A 179 -12.69 -2.74 7.77
CA PRO A 179 -11.53 -3.54 7.41
C PRO A 179 -10.52 -3.71 8.57
N LEU A 180 -10.48 -2.81 9.55
CA LEU A 180 -9.58 -2.93 10.72
C LEU A 180 -9.97 -4.10 11.65
N PRO A 181 -11.19 -4.19 12.21
CA PRO A 181 -11.56 -5.33 13.05
C PRO A 181 -11.60 -6.63 12.25
N LEU A 182 -11.94 -6.60 10.96
CA LEU A 182 -11.89 -7.79 10.12
C LEU A 182 -10.46 -8.31 9.93
N GLY A 183 -9.50 -7.41 9.65
CA GLY A 183 -8.09 -7.75 9.58
C GLY A 183 -7.55 -8.29 10.91
N GLY A 184 -7.90 -7.64 12.03
CA GLY A 184 -7.56 -8.10 13.37
C GLY A 184 -8.13 -9.48 13.71
N ALA A 185 -9.34 -9.79 13.26
CA ALA A 185 -9.96 -11.10 13.40
C ALA A 185 -9.20 -12.16 12.60
N PHE A 186 -8.86 -11.91 11.33
CA PHE A 186 -8.05 -12.83 10.53
C PHE A 186 -6.69 -13.11 11.19
N TYR A 187 -5.97 -12.08 11.64
CA TYR A 187 -4.70 -12.28 12.34
C TYR A 187 -4.86 -13.08 13.64
N SER A 188 -5.91 -12.79 14.42
CA SER A 188 -6.15 -13.48 15.69
C SER A 188 -6.47 -14.96 15.47
N VAL A 189 -7.37 -15.27 14.54
CA VAL A 189 -7.72 -16.66 14.20
C VAL A 189 -6.50 -17.41 13.67
N GLY A 190 -5.74 -16.82 12.75
CA GLY A 190 -4.50 -17.41 12.25
C GLY A 190 -3.50 -17.69 13.37
N ALA A 191 -3.28 -16.73 14.27
CA ALA A 191 -2.34 -16.88 15.38
C ALA A 191 -2.74 -18.03 16.33
N LEU A 192 -4.05 -18.18 16.60
CA LEU A 192 -4.58 -19.27 17.42
C LEU A 192 -4.42 -20.63 16.74
N ILE A 193 -4.67 -20.71 15.43
CA ILE A 193 -4.43 -21.91 14.63
C ILE A 193 -2.94 -22.31 14.72
N ASN A 194 -2.03 -21.36 14.48
CA ASN A 194 -0.59 -21.63 14.56
C ASN A 194 -0.15 -22.06 15.97
N LEU A 195 -0.68 -21.41 17.01
CA LEU A 195 -0.33 -21.71 18.40
C LEU A 195 -0.85 -23.08 18.85
N SER A 196 -2.06 -23.46 18.42
CA SER A 196 -2.68 -24.74 18.77
C SER A 196 -2.12 -25.92 17.98
N GLY A 197 -1.49 -25.67 16.83
CA GLY A 197 -1.03 -26.74 15.94
C GLY A 197 -2.16 -27.46 15.19
N TRP A 198 -3.38 -26.91 15.20
CA TRP A 198 -4.58 -27.52 14.64
C TRP A 198 -5.41 -26.48 13.85
N PRO A 199 -6.08 -26.84 12.74
CA PRO A 199 -6.17 -28.18 12.14
C PRO A 199 -4.96 -28.57 11.29
N VAL A 200 -4.74 -29.88 11.17
CA VAL A 200 -3.89 -30.46 10.13
C VAL A 200 -4.84 -31.00 9.06
N LEU A 201 -4.84 -30.38 7.88
CA LEU A 201 -5.73 -30.76 6.79
C LEU A 201 -5.18 -31.94 6.00
N GLU A 202 -3.88 -31.90 5.71
CA GLU A 202 -3.15 -32.97 5.02
C GLU A 202 -1.81 -33.21 5.72
N PRO A 203 -1.61 -34.35 6.40
CA PRO A 203 -0.38 -34.63 7.12
C PRO A 203 0.86 -34.53 6.24
N GLY A 204 1.82 -33.70 6.64
CA GLY A 204 3.08 -33.50 5.91
C GLY A 204 2.99 -32.58 4.68
N VAL A 205 1.80 -32.08 4.33
CA VAL A 205 1.60 -31.18 3.17
C VAL A 205 0.97 -29.86 3.60
N PHE A 206 -0.12 -29.91 4.37
CA PHE A 206 -0.89 -28.71 4.72
C PHE A 206 -1.38 -28.77 6.18
N GLY A 207 -0.70 -28.04 7.05
CA GLY A 207 -0.98 -27.96 8.47
C GLY A 207 -1.48 -26.60 8.91
N SER A 208 -1.37 -26.38 10.21
CA SER A 208 -1.77 -25.14 10.88
C SER A 208 -0.88 -23.95 10.49
N HIS A 209 0.37 -24.19 10.12
CA HIS A 209 1.32 -23.13 9.79
C HIS A 209 1.04 -22.54 8.40
N GLU A 210 0.78 -23.40 7.42
CA GLU A 210 0.36 -23.00 6.07
C GLU A 210 -0.95 -22.21 6.17
N LEU A 211 -1.91 -22.71 6.94
CA LEU A 211 -3.19 -22.03 7.16
C LEU A 211 -2.98 -20.66 7.81
N PHE A 212 -2.07 -20.54 8.76
CA PHE A 212 -1.68 -19.26 9.35
C PHE A 212 -1.18 -18.26 8.31
N HIS A 213 -0.35 -18.67 7.35
CA HIS A 213 0.10 -17.79 6.25
C HIS A 213 -1.07 -17.23 5.44
N PHE A 214 -2.07 -18.06 5.10
CA PHE A 214 -3.27 -17.59 4.41
C PHE A 214 -4.05 -16.56 5.24
N PHE A 215 -4.19 -16.77 6.55
CA PHE A 215 -4.82 -15.80 7.45
C PHE A 215 -4.03 -14.50 7.54
N VAL A 216 -2.69 -14.53 7.53
CA VAL A 216 -1.83 -13.35 7.52
C VAL A 216 -2.00 -12.56 6.22
N ILE A 217 -2.09 -13.24 5.07
CA ILE A 217 -2.35 -12.61 3.77
C ILE A 217 -3.74 -11.97 3.75
N ALA A 218 -4.78 -12.67 4.22
CA ALA A 218 -6.15 -12.14 4.30
C ALA A 218 -6.25 -10.92 5.24
N GLY A 219 -5.60 -11.00 6.41
CA GLY A 219 -5.47 -9.87 7.33
C GLY A 219 -4.79 -8.68 6.68
N SER A 220 -3.64 -8.90 6.03
CA SER A 220 -2.90 -7.88 5.29
C SER A 220 -3.73 -7.23 4.20
N ALA A 221 -4.54 -8.00 3.47
CA ALA A 221 -5.43 -7.48 2.43
C ALA A 221 -6.52 -6.55 3.02
N CYS A 222 -7.06 -6.87 4.19
CA CYS A 222 -8.01 -5.99 4.90
C CYS A 222 -7.34 -4.67 5.31
N HIS A 223 -6.13 -4.72 5.85
CA HIS A 223 -5.36 -3.51 6.18
C HIS A 223 -4.99 -2.70 4.93
N ALA A 224 -4.60 -3.33 3.84
CA ALA A 224 -4.34 -2.67 2.57
C ALA A 224 -5.59 -1.96 2.04
N GLN A 225 -6.75 -2.60 2.13
CA GLN A 225 -8.04 -2.01 1.77
C GLN A 225 -8.38 -0.80 2.65
N PHE A 226 -8.09 -0.85 3.96
CA PHE A 226 -8.22 0.31 4.84
C PHE A 226 -7.32 1.47 4.39
N MET A 227 -6.06 1.18 4.05
CA MET A 227 -5.13 2.21 3.57
C MET A 227 -5.65 2.87 2.29
N LEU A 228 -6.12 2.07 1.32
CA LEU A 228 -6.64 2.57 0.05
C LEU A 228 -7.91 3.41 0.21
N ARG A 229 -8.84 2.99 1.07
CA ARG A 229 -10.17 3.62 1.18
C ARG A 229 -10.23 4.79 2.17
N VAL A 230 -9.39 4.78 3.19
CA VAL A 230 -9.48 5.74 4.30
C VAL A 230 -8.23 6.60 4.39
N VAL A 231 -7.04 6.00 4.38
CA VAL A 231 -5.80 6.75 4.64
C VAL A 231 -5.34 7.53 3.41
N VAL A 232 -5.31 6.90 2.23
CA VAL A 232 -4.91 7.56 0.98
C VAL A 232 -5.77 8.78 0.68
N PRO A 233 -7.12 8.75 0.80
CA PRO A 233 -7.96 9.92 0.56
C PRO A 233 -7.91 10.98 1.67
N ALA A 234 -7.40 10.66 2.87
CA ALA A 234 -7.37 11.58 4.00
C ALA A 234 -6.57 12.85 3.69
N ARG A 235 -7.16 14.01 3.99
CA ARG A 235 -6.57 15.34 3.78
C ARG A 235 -6.09 15.94 5.09
N GLN A 236 -5.23 16.96 5.00
CA GLN A 236 -4.76 17.68 6.17
C GLN A 236 -5.96 18.25 6.96
N PRO A 237 -6.08 17.98 8.27
CA PRO A 237 -7.09 18.63 9.10
C PRO A 237 -6.76 20.11 9.30
N ALA A 238 -7.79 20.94 9.49
CA ALA A 238 -7.64 22.38 9.73
C ALA A 238 -6.77 22.66 10.97
N ASN A 239 -6.96 21.86 12.03
CA ASN A 239 -6.10 21.81 13.20
C ASN A 239 -5.67 20.35 13.46
N TRP A 240 -4.41 20.14 13.84
CA TRP A 240 -3.91 18.81 14.22
C TRP A 240 -4.47 18.27 15.53
N ASN A 241 -5.18 19.12 16.27
CA ASN A 241 -5.95 18.76 17.43
C ASN A 241 -7.42 18.49 17.11
N ASP A 242 -7.86 18.67 15.87
CA ASP A 242 -9.23 18.40 15.44
C ASP A 242 -9.35 16.98 14.87
N PRO A 243 -10.57 16.40 14.86
CA PRO A 243 -10.83 15.13 14.21
C PRO A 243 -10.61 15.24 12.69
N VAL A 244 -10.20 14.14 12.04
CA VAL A 244 -9.86 14.15 10.62
C VAL A 244 -11.10 14.14 9.74
N ASP A 245 -11.17 15.08 8.79
CA ASP A 245 -12.24 15.16 7.80
C ASP A 245 -11.96 14.24 6.61
N CYS A 246 -12.64 13.09 6.59
CA CYS A 246 -12.61 12.14 5.48
C CYS A 246 -13.87 12.19 4.61
N ARG A 247 -14.70 13.25 4.71
CA ARG A 247 -15.87 13.39 3.83
C ARG A 247 -15.43 13.64 2.39
N ALA A 248 -15.99 12.88 1.46
CA ALA A 248 -15.93 13.20 0.04
C ALA A 248 -16.50 14.62 -0.19
N PRO A 249 -16.02 15.39 -1.19
CA PRO A 249 -16.46 16.75 -1.41
C PRO A 249 -17.93 16.75 -1.83
N SER A 250 -18.79 16.94 -0.85
CA SER A 250 -20.15 17.38 -1.06
C SER A 250 -20.40 18.44 -0.01
N SER A 251 -20.77 19.64 -0.46
CA SER A 251 -21.30 20.76 0.32
C SER A 251 -20.37 21.83 0.92
N GLN A 252 -19.10 21.98 0.53
CA GLN A 252 -18.40 23.25 0.82
C GLN A 252 -18.70 24.24 -0.32
N PRO A 253 -19.50 25.30 -0.12
CA PRO A 253 -19.70 26.31 -1.15
C PRO A 253 -18.35 26.93 -1.50
N ILE A 254 -18.06 27.01 -2.80
CA ILE A 254 -16.89 27.73 -3.30
C ILE A 254 -16.99 29.15 -2.73
N PRO A 255 -16.00 29.64 -1.97
CA PRO A 255 -16.04 31.00 -1.46
C PRO A 255 -16.14 31.96 -2.64
N ALA A 256 -17.21 32.77 -2.66
CA ALA A 256 -17.56 33.71 -3.73
C ALA A 256 -16.41 34.67 -4.13
N ARG A 257 -15.37 34.77 -3.29
CA ARG A 257 -14.15 35.53 -3.54
C ARG A 257 -13.30 35.02 -4.72
N MET A 258 -13.51 33.79 -5.21
CA MET A 258 -12.83 33.27 -6.41
C MET A 258 -13.62 33.44 -7.72
N ALA A 259 -14.91 33.78 -7.68
CA ALA A 259 -15.71 33.98 -8.89
C ALA A 259 -15.35 35.26 -9.67
N GLY A 260 -14.78 36.27 -8.99
CA GLY A 260 -14.54 37.60 -9.58
C GLY A 260 -13.19 37.80 -10.28
N ARG A 261 -12.24 36.85 -10.21
CA ARG A 261 -10.89 37.02 -10.81
C ARG A 261 -10.55 36.08 -11.97
N SER A 262 -11.32 35.01 -12.17
CA SER A 262 -11.01 33.99 -13.19
C SER A 262 -11.58 34.28 -14.59
N VAL A 263 -12.57 35.17 -14.71
CA VAL A 263 -13.28 35.40 -15.98
C VAL A 263 -12.61 36.48 -16.84
N LEU A 264 -11.76 37.34 -16.27
CA LEU A 264 -11.09 38.42 -17.01
C LEU A 264 -9.71 38.03 -17.56
N HIS A 265 -9.10 36.93 -17.13
CA HIS A 265 -7.76 36.52 -17.59
C HIS A 265 -7.78 35.43 -18.67
N SER A 266 -8.91 34.75 -18.86
CA SER A 266 -9.10 33.69 -19.87
C SER A 266 -9.51 34.21 -21.26
N ALA A 267 -9.88 35.49 -21.39
CA ALA A 267 -10.25 36.11 -22.66
C ALA A 267 -9.07 36.70 -23.47
N GLN A 268 -7.87 36.79 -22.89
CA GLN A 268 -6.70 37.43 -23.55
C GLN A 268 -5.55 36.47 -23.93
N LEU A 269 -5.62 35.19 -23.56
CA LEU A 269 -4.54 34.22 -23.84
C LEU A 269 -4.97 33.05 -24.76
N GLY A 270 -6.19 33.08 -25.29
CA GLY A 270 -6.70 32.05 -26.23
C GLY A 270 -6.36 32.26 -27.71
N GLY A 271 -5.63 33.34 -28.06
CA GLY A 271 -5.49 33.79 -29.45
C GLY A 271 -4.14 33.54 -30.15
N SER A 272 -3.08 33.08 -29.47
CA SER A 272 -1.73 33.16 -30.05
C SER A 272 -0.87 31.90 -30.05
N LEU A 273 -1.36 30.74 -29.60
CA LEU A 273 -0.51 29.54 -29.46
C LEU A 273 -1.02 28.25 -30.15
N PHE A 274 -2.11 28.32 -30.92
CA PHE A 274 -2.63 27.19 -31.71
C PHE A 274 -2.60 27.39 -33.24
N GLY A 275 -1.86 28.41 -33.72
CA GLY A 275 -1.80 28.77 -35.14
C GLY A 275 -0.49 28.45 -35.88
N ARG A 276 0.43 27.65 -35.33
CA ARG A 276 1.79 27.49 -35.92
C ARG A 276 2.38 26.08 -35.99
N LEU A 277 1.58 25.01 -36.01
CA LEU A 277 2.10 23.65 -36.24
C LEU A 277 1.23 22.76 -37.15
N HIS A 278 0.64 23.34 -38.18
CA HIS A 278 0.13 22.59 -39.34
C HIS A 278 0.34 23.46 -40.57
N LEU A 279 1.37 23.15 -41.38
CA LEU A 279 1.54 23.43 -42.82
C LEU A 279 3.01 23.26 -43.21
N ALA A 280 3.40 22.01 -43.48
CA ALA A 280 4.59 21.68 -44.26
C ALA A 280 4.40 20.31 -44.94
N SER A 281 3.46 20.25 -45.88
CA SER A 281 3.41 19.19 -46.90
C SER A 281 2.81 19.79 -48.16
N SER A 282 3.67 20.26 -49.06
CA SER A 282 3.31 20.67 -50.42
C SER A 282 3.05 19.41 -51.27
N PRO A 283 1.97 19.37 -52.06
CA PRO A 283 1.75 18.32 -53.04
C PRO A 283 2.33 18.75 -54.39
N LEU A 284 3.47 18.17 -54.76
CA LEU A 284 3.94 18.09 -56.14
C LEU A 284 3.56 16.73 -56.68
N TRP A 285 2.44 16.63 -57.40
CA TRP A 285 2.31 15.92 -58.68
C TRP A 285 0.84 15.90 -59.11
N GLY A 286 0.46 16.88 -59.91
CA GLY A 286 -0.72 16.81 -60.78
C GLY A 286 -0.23 16.65 -62.22
N SER A 287 -0.49 15.51 -62.83
CA SER A 287 -0.82 15.29 -64.25
C SER A 287 -0.45 13.87 -64.67
N LEU A 288 -1.14 13.40 -65.71
CA LEU A 288 -1.09 12.07 -66.34
C LEU A 288 -2.09 11.04 -65.81
N SER A 289 -3.37 11.40 -65.97
CA SER A 289 -4.38 10.45 -66.43
C SER A 289 -4.42 10.47 -67.97
N GLU A 290 -3.78 9.50 -68.62
CA GLU A 290 -4.13 9.11 -69.99
C GLU A 290 -4.66 7.68 -69.96
N ALA A 291 -5.91 7.54 -70.38
CA ALA A 291 -6.59 6.28 -70.59
C ALA A 291 -6.18 5.68 -71.94
N ARG A 292 -5.98 4.35 -71.99
CA ARG A 292 -6.45 3.49 -73.09
C ARG A 292 -6.72 2.07 -72.57
N PRO A 293 -7.90 1.49 -72.85
CA PRO A 293 -8.12 0.05 -72.78
C PRO A 293 -7.75 -0.61 -74.11
N ILE A 294 -7.46 -1.93 -74.12
CA ILE A 294 -7.83 -2.93 -75.15
C ILE A 294 -6.92 -4.19 -75.09
N GLU A 295 -7.60 -5.36 -75.13
CA GLU A 295 -7.20 -6.73 -75.55
C GLU A 295 -6.10 -7.48 -74.77
N SER A 296 -6.38 -8.61 -74.11
CA SER A 296 -6.65 -9.96 -74.65
C SER A 296 -5.52 -10.50 -75.53
N ARG A 297 -4.77 -11.51 -75.05
CA ARG A 297 -4.46 -12.78 -75.77
C ARG A 297 -3.27 -13.54 -75.17
N LEU A 298 -3.48 -14.87 -75.10
CA LEU A 298 -2.50 -15.98 -75.26
C LEU A 298 -1.60 -16.25 -74.04
N THR A 299 -1.80 -17.35 -73.29
CA THR A 299 -1.45 -18.76 -73.59
C THR A 299 0.05 -19.01 -73.77
N ASP A 300 0.49 -20.03 -73.03
CA ASP A 300 1.57 -20.98 -73.26
C ASP A 300 3.02 -20.69 -72.82
N GLU A 301 3.49 -21.67 -72.02
CA GLU A 301 4.77 -22.38 -72.07
C GLU A 301 6.10 -21.59 -72.04
N LYS A 302 6.81 -21.66 -70.91
CA LYS A 302 7.92 -22.62 -70.69
C LYS A 302 8.48 -22.52 -69.27
#